data_AF-A0A2D4GFN7-F1
#
_entry.id   AF-A0A2D4GFN7-F1
#
_cell.length_a   1.000
_cell.length_b   1.000
_cell.length_c   1.000
_cell.angle_alpha   90.00
_cell.angle_beta   90.00
_cell.angle_gamma   90.00
#
_symmetry.space_group_name_H-M   'P 1'
#
loop_
_entity.id
_entity.type
_entity.pdbx_description
1 polymer ?
#
loop_
_entity_poly.entity_id
_entity_poly.type
_entity_poly.pdbx_seq_one_letter_code
_entity_poly.pdbx_strand_id
1 'polypeptide(L)'
;MQSQLEIFLLYNKCPFPHVMRAGATFIPIHVLKEELFPNLPGVSVDHVLQDHKVELRPTTLSEEKALRDLDLKSCTSRMLKLLALKQLPDIYLDLLTLHWHECVKQQLGPSSQARLH
;
A
#
# COMPACT_ATOMS: atom_id res chain seq x y z
N MET A 1 -5.53 15.07 21.87
CA MET A 1 -5.77 14.13 20.75
C MET A 1 -4.57 13.23 20.66
N GLN A 2 -4.70 11.94 20.97
CA GLN A 2 -3.62 10.97 20.71
C GLN A 2 -3.53 10.73 19.21
N SER A 3 -2.31 10.60 18.70
CA SER A 3 -2.11 10.31 17.28
C SER A 3 -2.56 8.86 16.97
N GLN A 4 -3.05 8.60 15.75
CA GLN A 4 -3.39 7.24 15.31
C GLN A 4 -2.19 6.28 15.44
N LEU A 5 -0.96 6.82 15.34
CA LEU A 5 0.28 6.09 15.52
C LEU A 5 0.50 5.65 16.98
N GLU A 6 0.18 6.50 17.97
CA GLU A 6 0.23 6.12 19.38
C GLU A 6 -0.79 5.03 19.72
N ILE A 7 -2.01 5.12 19.15
CA ILE A 7 -3.04 4.08 19.33
C ILE A 7 -2.58 2.75 18.73
N PHE A 8 -1.93 2.78 17.56
CA PHE A 8 -1.33 1.61 16.92
C PHE A 8 -0.27 0.96 17.83
N LEU A 9 0.67 1.75 18.36
CA LEU A 9 1.75 1.26 19.23
C LEU A 9 1.23 0.75 20.59
N LEU A 10 0.22 1.41 21.17
CA LEU A 10 -0.34 1.09 22.48
C LEU A 10 -1.28 -0.12 22.48
N TYR A 11 -2.07 -0.29 21.42
CA TYR A 11 -3.11 -1.33 21.36
C TYR A 11 -2.83 -2.43 20.35
N ASN A 12 -1.72 -2.34 19.61
CA ASN A 12 -1.35 -3.27 18.55
C ASN A 12 -2.46 -3.42 17.48
N LYS A 13 -3.27 -2.37 17.30
CA LYS A 13 -4.43 -2.36 16.38
C LYS A 13 -4.02 -1.76 15.05
N CYS A 14 -4.01 -2.58 14.01
CA CYS A 14 -3.73 -2.14 12.65
C CYS A 14 -4.77 -1.07 12.20
N PRO A 15 -4.32 0.10 11.70
CA PRO A 15 -5.22 1.20 11.33
C PRO A 15 -5.85 1.03 9.93
N PHE A 16 -5.39 0.03 9.16
CA PHE A 16 -5.86 -0.23 7.81
C PHE A 16 -6.93 -1.34 7.81
N PRO A 17 -7.81 -1.43 6.81
CA PRO A 17 -8.60 -2.63 6.58
C PRO A 17 -7.69 -3.85 6.49
N HIS A 18 -7.94 -4.86 7.32
CA HIS A 18 -7.06 -6.01 7.46
C HIS A 18 -7.83 -7.28 7.79
N VAL A 19 -7.16 -8.42 7.58
CA VAL A 19 -7.61 -9.72 8.07
C VAL A 19 -6.54 -10.35 8.95
N MET A 20 -6.96 -11.08 9.98
CA MET A 20 -6.07 -11.88 10.81
C MET A 20 -6.17 -13.35 10.44
N ARG A 21 -5.02 -14.01 10.28
CA ARG A 21 -4.95 -15.46 10.04
C ARG A 21 -3.76 -16.03 10.79
N ALA A 22 -4.00 -17.06 11.59
CA ALA A 22 -2.97 -17.72 12.39
C ALA A 22 -2.11 -16.73 13.21
N GLY A 23 -2.76 -15.70 13.79
CA GLY A 23 -2.08 -14.66 14.58
C GLY A 23 -1.30 -13.62 13.78
N ALA A 24 -1.27 -13.70 12.45
CA ALA A 24 -0.64 -12.70 11.59
C ALA A 24 -1.67 -11.76 10.97
N THR A 25 -1.31 -10.47 10.91
CA THR A 25 -2.10 -9.41 10.29
C THR A 25 -1.72 -9.26 8.82
N PHE A 26 -2.73 -9.17 7.96
CA PHE A 26 -2.55 -8.96 6.53
C PHE A 26 -3.39 -7.78 6.06
N ILE A 27 -2.80 -6.91 5.24
CA ILE A 27 -3.46 -5.78 4.59
C ILE A 27 -3.58 -6.04 3.08
N PRO A 28 -4.65 -5.59 2.41
CA PRO A 28 -4.75 -5.69 0.97
C PRO A 28 -3.77 -4.72 0.29
N ILE A 29 -3.25 -5.08 -0.88
CA ILE A 29 -2.36 -4.22 -1.68
C ILE A 29 -3.00 -2.87 -2.00
N HIS A 30 -4.34 -2.82 -2.06
CA HIS A 30 -5.09 -1.57 -2.15
C HIS A 30 -4.57 -0.49 -1.18
N VAL A 31 -4.36 -0.86 0.09
CA VAL A 31 -3.88 0.08 1.12
C VAL A 31 -2.54 0.68 0.70
N LEU A 32 -1.64 -0.12 0.12
CA LEU A 32 -0.34 0.35 -0.31
C LEU A 32 -0.43 1.30 -1.51
N LYS A 33 -1.23 0.92 -2.51
CA LYS A 33 -1.29 1.63 -3.80
C LYS A 33 -2.17 2.87 -3.78
N GLU A 34 -3.26 2.85 -3.02
CA GLU A 34 -4.30 3.89 -3.09
C GLU A 34 -4.40 4.73 -1.80
N GLU A 35 -3.99 4.20 -0.64
CA GLU A 35 -4.08 4.93 0.62
C GLU A 35 -2.72 5.48 1.07
N LEU A 36 -1.67 4.65 1.07
CA LEU A 36 -0.34 5.04 1.53
C LEU A 36 0.43 5.83 0.46
N PHE A 37 0.35 5.40 -0.80
CA PHE A 37 1.11 6.00 -1.90
C PHE A 37 0.24 6.31 -3.13
N PRO A 38 -0.86 7.09 -2.99
CA PRO A 38 -1.83 7.34 -4.06
C PRO A 38 -1.25 7.97 -5.34
N ASN A 39 -0.12 8.67 -5.22
CA ASN A 39 0.52 9.34 -6.35
C ASN A 39 1.54 8.45 -7.09
N LEU A 40 1.82 7.26 -6.57
CA LEU A 40 2.74 6.33 -7.24
C LEU A 40 2.01 5.52 -8.31
N PRO A 41 2.58 5.38 -9.51
CA PRO A 41 2.09 4.42 -10.48
C PRO A 41 2.06 3.03 -9.87
N GLY A 42 0.95 2.31 -10.01
CA GLY A 42 0.79 0.97 -9.44
C GLY A 42 1.89 -0.02 -9.89
N VAL A 43 2.46 0.18 -11.07
CA VAL A 43 3.60 -0.60 -11.60
C VAL A 43 4.90 -0.34 -10.84
N SER A 44 5.14 0.88 -10.37
CA SER A 44 6.33 1.22 -9.57
C SER A 44 6.27 0.53 -8.21
N VAL A 45 5.08 0.49 -7.61
CA VAL A 45 4.85 -0.29 -6.39
C VAL A 45 5.07 -1.78 -6.65
N ASP A 46 4.59 -2.31 -7.78
CA ASP A 46 4.81 -3.72 -8.14
C ASP A 46 6.30 -4.07 -8.28
N HIS A 47 7.12 -3.18 -8.86
CA HIS A 47 8.57 -3.40 -8.96
C HIS A 47 9.23 -3.50 -7.57
N VAL A 48 8.91 -2.61 -6.63
CA VAL A 48 9.45 -2.71 -5.27
C VAL A 48 9.04 -4.02 -4.61
N LEU A 49 7.78 -4.43 -4.76
CA LEU A 49 7.31 -5.70 -4.22
C LEU A 49 8.08 -6.89 -4.84
N GLN A 50 8.41 -6.84 -6.13
CA GLN A 50 9.21 -7.86 -6.81
C GLN A 50 10.67 -7.88 -6.33
N ASP A 51 11.31 -6.70 -6.23
CA ASP A 51 12.71 -6.57 -5.81
C ASP A 51 12.94 -7.10 -4.39
N HIS A 52 11.98 -6.85 -3.50
CA HIS A 52 11.98 -7.37 -2.13
C HIS A 52 11.43 -8.79 -2.00
N LYS A 53 11.08 -9.44 -3.11
CA LYS A 53 10.51 -10.80 -3.16
C LYS A 53 9.31 -10.94 -2.22
N VAL A 54 8.45 -9.92 -2.20
CA VAL A 54 7.27 -9.89 -1.35
C VAL A 54 6.26 -10.94 -1.82
N GLU A 55 5.95 -11.87 -0.92
CA GLU A 55 4.94 -12.88 -1.16
C GLU A 55 3.54 -12.34 -0.90
N LEU A 56 2.81 -12.10 -2.00
CA LEU A 56 1.40 -11.75 -1.96
C LEU A 56 0.55 -12.99 -2.02
N ARG A 57 -0.37 -13.14 -1.06
CA ARG A 57 -1.30 -14.27 -1.04
C ARG A 57 -2.68 -13.86 -1.56
N PRO A 58 -3.44 -14.79 -2.18
CA PRO A 58 -4.85 -14.55 -2.47
C PRO A 58 -5.68 -14.48 -1.18
N THR A 59 -6.83 -13.85 -1.28
CA THR A 59 -7.91 -13.86 -0.29
C THR A 59 -8.78 -15.11 -0.41
N THR A 60 -9.37 -15.54 0.70
CA THR A 60 -10.56 -16.42 0.66
C THR A 60 -11.83 -15.60 0.51
N LEU A 61 -12.94 -16.23 0.10
CA LEU A 61 -14.24 -15.55 0.00
C LEU A 61 -14.68 -14.88 1.31
N SER A 62 -14.40 -15.52 2.44
CA SER A 62 -14.69 -14.96 3.77
C SER A 62 -13.83 -13.73 4.09
N GLU A 63 -12.56 -13.74 3.69
CA GLU A 63 -11.66 -12.59 3.84
C GLU A 63 -12.09 -11.44 2.92
N GLU A 64 -12.46 -11.71 1.67
CA GLU A 64 -12.98 -10.68 0.77
C GLU A 64 -14.23 -10.03 1.36
N LYS A 65 -15.19 -10.83 1.84
CA LYS A 65 -16.38 -10.30 2.50
C LYS A 65 -16.04 -9.41 3.69
N ALA A 66 -15.15 -9.86 4.57
CA ALA A 66 -14.73 -9.08 5.73
C ALA A 66 -14.07 -7.74 5.32
N LEU A 67 -13.23 -7.75 4.28
CA LEU A 67 -12.59 -6.53 3.77
C LEU A 67 -13.61 -5.57 3.14
N ARG A 68 -14.62 -6.08 2.43
CA ARG A 68 -15.72 -5.26 1.87
C ARG A 68 -16.54 -4.57 2.96
N ASP A 69 -16.74 -5.25 4.08
CA ASP A 69 -17.44 -4.70 5.24
C ASP A 69 -16.62 -3.61 5.95
N LEU A 70 -15.28 -3.65 5.81
CA LEU A 70 -14.30 -2.65 6.28
C LEU A 70 -13.98 -1.57 5.22
N ASP A 71 -15.00 -1.09 4.51
CA ASP A 71 -14.95 0.01 3.53
C ASP A 71 -14.23 -0.22 2.20
N LEU A 72 -13.76 -1.44 1.91
CA LEU A 72 -13.17 -1.76 0.60
C LEU A 72 -14.20 -2.23 -0.44
N LYS A 73 -15.41 -1.68 -0.45
CA LYS A 73 -16.56 -2.21 -1.23
C LYS A 73 -16.35 -2.26 -2.76
N SER A 74 -15.59 -1.32 -3.32
CA SER A 74 -15.39 -1.17 -4.77
C SER A 74 -14.08 -1.76 -5.31
N CYS A 75 -13.16 -2.21 -4.43
CA CYS A 75 -11.85 -2.71 -4.85
C CYS A 75 -11.96 -3.92 -5.80
N THR A 76 -11.06 -4.08 -6.76
CA THR A 76 -11.08 -5.31 -7.57
C THR A 76 -10.47 -6.49 -6.78
N SER A 77 -10.84 -7.73 -7.10
CA SER A 77 -10.21 -8.91 -6.44
C SER A 77 -8.69 -8.94 -6.63
N ARG A 78 -8.16 -8.35 -7.70
CA ARG A 78 -6.71 -8.18 -7.89
C ARG A 78 -6.07 -7.32 -6.80
N MET A 79 -6.77 -6.28 -6.34
CA MET A 79 -6.29 -5.37 -5.28
C MET A 79 -6.53 -5.91 -3.87
N LEU A 80 -7.34 -6.97 -3.73
CA LEU A 80 -7.56 -7.67 -2.47
C LEU A 80 -6.47 -8.71 -2.16
N LYS A 81 -5.47 -8.91 -3.04
CA LYS A 81 -4.27 -9.68 -2.68
C LYS A 81 -3.65 -9.13 -1.40
N LEU A 82 -3.18 -10.02 -0.54
CA LEU A 82 -2.81 -9.71 0.83
C LEU A 82 -1.30 -9.69 1.02
N LEU A 83 -0.82 -8.60 1.61
CA LEU A 83 0.53 -8.39 2.12
C LEU A 83 0.56 -8.72 3.61
N ALA A 84 1.54 -9.49 4.07
CA ALA A 84 1.75 -9.64 5.51
C ALA A 84 2.26 -8.31 6.07
N LEU A 85 1.59 -7.75 7.08
CA LEU A 85 1.93 -6.42 7.61
C LEU A 85 3.39 -6.33 8.08
N LYS A 86 3.95 -7.45 8.56
CA LYS A 86 5.36 -7.56 8.96
C LYS A 86 6.38 -7.31 7.84
N GLN A 87 5.99 -7.45 6.56
CA GLN A 87 6.85 -7.18 5.40
C GLN A 87 6.82 -5.70 4.99
N LEU A 88 5.85 -4.92 5.48
CA LEU A 88 5.73 -3.50 5.14
C LEU A 88 6.99 -2.71 5.54
N PRO A 89 7.58 -2.88 6.74
CA PRO A 89 8.81 -2.17 7.11
C PRO A 89 9.98 -2.40 6.15
N ASP A 90 10.10 -3.61 5.60
CA ASP A 90 11.21 -3.99 4.71
C ASP A 90 11.15 -3.23 3.37
N ILE A 91 9.94 -2.92 2.89
CA ILE A 91 9.71 -2.22 1.61
C ILE A 91 9.42 -0.72 1.76
N TYR A 92 9.11 -0.26 2.98
CA TYR A 92 8.56 1.07 3.21
C TYR A 92 9.51 2.18 2.77
N LEU A 93 10.80 2.02 3.03
CA LEU A 93 11.79 3.02 2.69
C LEU A 93 11.88 3.23 1.18
N ASP A 94 11.89 2.15 0.40
CA ASP A 94 11.99 2.24 -1.07
C ASP A 94 10.73 2.86 -1.68
N LEU A 95 9.55 2.53 -1.14
CA LEU A 95 8.29 3.18 -1.53
C LEU A 95 8.28 4.66 -1.19
N LEU A 96 8.79 5.04 -0.01
CA LEU A 96 8.90 6.43 0.40
C LEU A 96 9.89 7.21 -0.50
N THR A 97 11.02 6.60 -0.85
CA THR A 97 11.99 7.17 -1.79
C THR A 97 11.37 7.37 -3.16
N LEU A 98 10.67 6.37 -3.69
CA LEU A 98 9.94 6.51 -4.96
C LEU A 98 8.90 7.63 -4.89
N HIS A 99 8.12 7.69 -3.81
CA HIS A 99 7.09 8.71 -3.63
C HIS A 99 7.69 10.11 -3.61
N TRP A 100 8.81 10.28 -2.90
CA TRP A 100 9.56 11.53 -2.88
C TRP A 100 10.00 11.95 -4.29
N HIS A 101 10.62 11.05 -5.05
CA HIS A 101 11.05 11.32 -6.41
C HIS A 101 9.90 11.72 -7.33
N GLU A 102 8.77 11.02 -7.23
CA GLU A 102 7.58 11.32 -8.03
C GLU A 102 6.99 12.69 -7.66
N CYS A 103 6.89 13.01 -6.36
CA CYS A 103 6.45 14.33 -5.89
C CYS A 103 7.36 15.46 -6.39
N VAL A 104 8.69 15.29 -6.34
CA VAL A 104 9.63 16.29 -6.86
C VAL A 104 9.48 16.47 -8.36
N LYS A 105 9.36 15.36 -9.12
CA LYS A 105 9.16 15.40 -10.57
C LYS A 105 7.87 16.13 -10.95
N GLN A 106 6.79 15.91 -10.22
CA GLN A 106 5.51 16.59 -10.44
C GLN A 106 5.61 18.10 -10.15
N GLN A 107 6.35 18.51 -9.12
CA GLN A 107 6.54 19.93 -8.77
C GLN A 107 7.45 20.67 -9.75
N LEU A 108 8.48 20.00 -10.28
CA LEU A 108 9.40 20.59 -11.25
C LEU A 108 8.81 20.65 -12.67
N GLY A 109 7.69 19.96 -12.91
CA GLY A 109 7.07 19.79 -14.21
C GLY A 109 7.92 18.96 -15.18
N PRO A 110 7.34 18.48 -16.31
CA PRO A 110 8.18 18.03 -17.41
C PRO A 110 8.99 19.25 -17.85
N SER A 111 10.30 19.23 -17.61
CA SER A 111 11.20 20.27 -18.07
C SER A 111 10.95 20.48 -19.56
N SER A 112 10.40 21.64 -19.90
CA SER A 112 10.10 22.07 -21.26
C SER A 112 11.35 21.98 -22.14
N GLN A 113 11.52 20.85 -22.81
CA GLN A 113 12.39 20.64 -23.97
C GLN A 113 11.58 19.71 -24.88
N ALA A 114 11.21 20.03 -26.11
CA ALA A 114 11.53 21.14 -26.97
C ALA A 114 10.34 21.37 -27.91
N ARG A 115 9.98 22.63 -28.14
CA ARG A 115 9.29 23.01 -29.38
C ARG A 115 10.14 24.10 -30.04
N LEU A 116 11.32 23.67 -30.50
CA LEU A 116 11.99 24.28 -31.63
C LEU A 116 11.53 23.49 -32.85
N HIS A 117 10.56 24.03 -33.58
CA HIS A 117 10.37 23.89 -35.02
C HIS A 117 9.29 24.87 -35.49
#